data_AF-A0A9P9GSE4-F1
#
_entry.id   AF-A0A9P9GSE4-F1
#
_cell.length_a   1.000
_cell.length_b   1.000
_cell.length_c   1.000
_cell.angle_alpha   90.00
_cell.angle_beta   90.00
_cell.angle_gamma   90.00
#
_symmetry.space_group_name_H-M   'P 1'
#
loop_
_entity.id
_entity.type
_entity.pdbx_description
1 polymer ?
#
loop_
_entity_poly.entity_id
_entity_poly.type
_entity_poly.pdbx_seq_one_letter_code
_entity_poly.pdbx_strand_id
1 'polypeptide(L)'
;GQIYLAYDQVATNWLPALILPQTGLDDTHTLTSLECLGLMSHIPECYAYDPQTKKLRWKNGYEDGEPLAMERKFPEIYFDGFKFPEESTVGWVGVGDLQAFNVFDSSSSLIPNLESARSYIRKR
;
A
#
# COMPACT_ATOMS: atom_id res chain seq x y z
N GLY A 1 3.41 -1.75 8.19
CA GLY A 1 2.35 -2.06 7.23
C GLY A 1 1.63 -3.33 7.61
N GLN A 2 0.49 -3.56 6.99
CA GLN A 2 -0.32 -4.78 7.09
C GLN A 2 -0.41 -5.37 5.67
N ILE A 3 -0.41 -6.70 5.56
CA ILE A 3 -0.50 -7.37 4.26
C ILE A 3 -1.97 -7.61 3.91
N TYR A 4 -2.34 -7.26 2.68
CA TYR A 4 -3.64 -7.47 2.07
C TYR A 4 -3.46 -8.21 0.74
N LEU A 5 -4.57 -8.72 0.18
CA LEU A 5 -4.61 -8.94 -1.26
C LEU A 5 -5.02 -7.64 -1.93
N ALA A 6 -4.22 -7.19 -2.88
CA ALA A 6 -4.50 -6.05 -3.73
C ALA A 6 -4.73 -6.53 -5.15
N TYR A 7 -5.70 -5.93 -5.83
CA TYR A 7 -5.96 -6.23 -7.22
C TYR A 7 -5.02 -5.42 -8.12
N ASP A 8 -4.06 -6.11 -8.75
CA ASP A 8 -3.22 -5.50 -9.76
C ASP A 8 -3.98 -5.46 -11.10
N GLN A 9 -4.22 -4.25 -11.59
CA GLN A 9 -4.92 -4.03 -12.86
C GLN A 9 -4.08 -4.49 -14.07
N VAL A 10 -2.75 -4.49 -13.97
CA VAL A 10 -1.87 -4.86 -15.09
C VAL A 10 -1.81 -6.39 -15.23
N ALA A 11 -1.56 -7.11 -14.15
CA ALA A 11 -1.59 -8.57 -14.14
C ALA A 11 -3.02 -9.15 -14.15
N THR A 12 -4.05 -8.31 -13.96
CA THR A 12 -5.45 -8.72 -13.83
C THR A 12 -5.65 -9.82 -12.79
N ASN A 13 -4.99 -9.67 -11.64
CA ASN A 13 -4.96 -10.71 -10.61
C ASN A 13 -4.84 -10.12 -9.20
N TRP A 14 -5.22 -10.92 -8.20
CA TRP A 14 -5.03 -10.61 -6.79
C TRP A 14 -3.66 -11.05 -6.33
N LEU A 15 -2.87 -10.09 -5.84
CA LEU A 15 -1.51 -10.33 -5.37
C LEU A 15 -1.39 -9.89 -3.91
N PRO A 16 -0.58 -10.59 -3.10
CA PRO A 16 -0.24 -10.09 -1.78
C PRO A 16 0.53 -8.76 -1.93
N ALA A 17 0.11 -7.77 -1.15
CA ALA A 17 0.72 -6.46 -1.09
C ALA A 17 0.86 -5.98 0.36
N LEU A 18 1.98 -5.34 0.67
CA LEU A 18 2.20 -4.64 1.92
C LEU A 18 1.62 -3.23 1.81
N ILE A 19 0.54 -2.97 2.57
CA ILE A 19 -0.04 -1.64 2.67
C ILE A 19 0.75 -0.85 3.71
N LEU A 20 1.34 0.27 3.27
CA LEU A 20 2.15 1.11 4.13
C LEU A 20 1.23 1.91 5.07
N PRO A 21 1.54 1.96 6.38
CA PRO A 21 0.63 2.52 7.37
C PRO A 21 0.46 4.03 7.17
N GLN A 22 -0.79 4.48 7.27
CA GLN A 22 -1.18 5.88 7.15
C GLN A 22 -0.74 6.74 8.37
N THR A 23 -0.47 6.12 9.52
CA THR A 23 -0.14 6.82 10.78
C THR A 23 1.18 7.58 10.77
N GLY A 24 1.93 7.53 9.66
CA GLY A 24 3.17 8.28 9.46
C GLY A 24 3.08 9.42 8.45
N LEU A 25 1.92 9.83 7.93
CA LEU A 25 1.88 10.95 6.97
C LEU A 25 2.21 12.32 7.59
N ASP A 26 2.22 12.40 8.92
CA ASP A 26 2.79 13.49 9.71
C ASP A 26 4.26 13.23 10.14
N ASP A 27 4.82 12.06 9.82
CA ASP A 27 6.18 11.61 10.12
C ASP A 27 7.07 11.70 8.86
N THR A 28 8.19 12.40 9.01
CA THR A 28 9.13 12.64 7.91
C THR A 28 9.73 11.34 7.38
N HIS A 29 9.88 10.29 8.20
CA HIS A 29 10.44 9.01 7.78
C HIS A 29 9.56 8.29 6.75
N THR A 30 8.24 8.37 6.91
CA THR A 30 7.29 7.75 5.97
C THR A 30 7.30 8.47 4.64
N LEU A 31 7.39 9.80 4.64
CA LEU A 31 7.49 10.58 3.41
C LEU A 31 8.80 10.38 2.66
N THR A 32 9.93 10.31 3.37
CA THR A 32 11.20 9.92 2.75
C THR A 32 11.09 8.53 2.11
N SER A 33 10.36 7.60 2.72
CA SER A 33 10.08 6.30 2.12
C SER A 33 9.24 6.43 0.84
N LEU A 34 8.17 7.24 0.84
CA LEU A 34 7.35 7.48 -0.37
C LEU A 34 8.12 8.20 -1.49
N GLU A 35 9.02 9.13 -1.14
CA GLU A 35 9.95 9.78 -2.08
C GLU A 35 10.91 8.76 -2.71
N CYS A 36 11.55 7.91 -1.90
CA CYS A 36 12.43 6.86 -2.39
C CYS A 36 11.72 5.82 -3.27
N LEU A 37 10.44 5.56 -2.99
CA LEU A 37 9.59 4.67 -3.78
C LEU A 37 8.99 5.35 -5.03
N GLY A 38 9.25 6.65 -5.26
CA GLY A 38 8.77 7.39 -6.43
C GLY A 38 7.26 7.74 -6.39
N LEU A 39 6.58 7.47 -5.28
CA LEU A 39 5.12 7.65 -5.14
C LEU A 39 4.69 9.11 -5.05
N MET A 40 5.64 10.03 -4.78
CA MET A 40 5.38 11.47 -4.70
C MET A 40 5.18 12.13 -6.09
N SER A 41 5.52 11.44 -7.17
CA SER A 41 5.35 11.95 -8.55
C SER A 41 3.87 12.09 -8.95
N HIS A 42 3.00 11.25 -8.38
CA HIS A 42 1.56 11.28 -8.62
C HIS A 42 0.81 10.93 -7.34
N ILE A 43 0.50 11.96 -6.55
CA ILE A 43 -0.24 11.84 -5.30
C ILE A 43 -1.74 11.75 -5.61
N PRO A 44 -2.47 10.74 -5.10
CA PRO A 44 -3.91 10.60 -5.33
C PRO A 44 -4.73 11.79 -4.81
N GLU A 45 -5.88 12.06 -5.43
CA GLU A 45 -6.74 13.20 -5.10
C GLU A 45 -7.26 13.20 -3.65
N CYS A 46 -7.36 12.02 -3.03
CA CYS A 46 -7.76 11.89 -1.64
C CYS A 46 -6.77 12.55 -0.67
N TYR A 47 -5.56 12.92 -1.13
CA TYR A 47 -4.56 13.57 -0.31
C TYR A 47 -4.39 15.07 -0.60
N ALA A 48 -4.13 15.82 0.46
CA ALA A 48 -3.53 17.14 0.42
C ALA A 48 -2.05 17.03 0.84
N TYR A 49 -1.14 17.55 0.02
CA TYR A 49 0.29 17.64 0.32
C TYR A 49 0.67 19.07 0.71
N ASP A 50 1.27 19.24 1.88
CA ASP A 50 1.86 20.49 2.32
C ASP A 50 3.39 20.45 2.08
N PRO A 51 3.91 21.24 1.12
CA PRO A 51 5.34 21.25 0.81
C PRO A 51 6.19 21.93 1.89
N GLN A 52 5.61 22.80 2.73
CA GLN A 52 6.37 23.46 3.80
C GLN A 52 6.65 22.51 4.95
N THR A 53 5.61 21.79 5.38
CA THR A 53 5.76 20.83 6.47
C THR A 53 6.21 19.45 6.00
N LYS A 54 6.20 19.22 4.67
CA LYS A 54 6.33 17.90 4.05
C LYS A 54 5.39 16.95 4.75
N LYS A 55 4.09 17.13 4.54
CA LYS A 55 3.06 16.30 5.16
C LYS A 55 1.99 15.95 4.16
N LEU A 56 1.53 14.71 4.23
CA LEU A 56 0.35 14.26 3.50
C LEU A 56 -0.81 14.16 4.48
N ARG A 57 -1.99 14.60 4.07
CA ARG A 57 -3.21 14.52 4.89
C ARG A 57 -4.37 14.11 4.02
N TRP A 58 -5.42 13.56 4.62
CA TRP A 58 -6.68 13.45 3.91
C TRP A 58 -7.17 14.84 3.52
N LYS A 59 -7.69 14.93 2.30
CA LYS A 59 -8.45 16.08 1.84
C LYS A 59 -9.86 16.00 2.43
N ASN A 60 -10.49 17.15 2.65
CA ASN A 60 -11.85 17.23 3.18
C ASN A 60 -12.81 16.29 2.42
N GLY A 61 -13.57 15.51 3.18
CA GLY A 61 -14.51 14.50 2.69
C GLY A 61 -13.91 13.10 2.56
N TYR A 62 -12.57 12.97 2.62
CA TYR A 62 -11.87 11.69 2.67
C TYR A 62 -11.50 11.29 4.09
N GLU A 63 -11.84 12.03 5.15
CA GLU A 63 -11.57 11.65 6.55
C GLU A 63 -12.44 10.47 7.03
N ASP A 64 -12.12 9.92 8.20
CA ASP A 64 -12.78 8.71 8.70
C ASP A 64 -14.26 8.98 8.98
N GLY A 65 -15.14 8.15 8.40
CA GLY A 65 -16.59 8.33 8.50
C GLY A 65 -17.18 9.31 7.49
N GLU A 66 -16.35 9.98 6.68
CA GLU A 66 -16.82 10.90 5.65
C GLU A 66 -17.24 10.16 4.36
N PRO A 67 -18.06 10.78 3.50
CA PRO A 67 -18.63 10.11 2.32
C PRO A 67 -17.60 9.54 1.32
N LEU A 68 -16.44 10.19 1.17
CA LEU A 68 -15.41 9.78 0.22
C LEU A 68 -14.36 8.86 0.85
N ALA A 69 -14.54 8.41 2.10
CA ALA A 69 -13.60 7.51 2.77
C ALA A 69 -13.37 6.19 2.00
N MET A 70 -14.40 5.71 1.29
CA MET A 70 -14.31 4.49 0.47
C MET A 70 -13.59 4.70 -0.87
N GLU A 71 -13.33 5.95 -1.26
CA GLU A 71 -12.62 6.31 -2.50
C GLU A 71 -11.13 6.56 -2.29
N ARG A 72 -10.65 6.39 -1.05
CA ARG A 72 -9.24 6.57 -0.72
C ARG A 72 -8.37 5.59 -1.48
N LYS A 73 -7.15 6.04 -1.76
CA LYS A 73 -6.06 5.18 -2.17
C LYS A 73 -4.97 5.15 -1.10
N PHE A 74 -4.30 4.02 -0.97
CA PHE A 74 -3.21 3.80 -0.02
C PHE A 74 -1.93 3.40 -0.74
N PRO A 75 -0.76 3.78 -0.21
CA PRO A 75 0.51 3.37 -0.79
C PRO A 75 0.77 1.89 -0.52
N GLU A 76 1.16 1.17 -1.56
CA GLU A 76 1.36 -0.28 -1.51
C GLU A 76 2.68 -0.73 -2.15
N ILE A 77 3.15 -1.90 -1.72
CA ILE A 77 4.29 -2.61 -2.32
C ILE A 77 3.86 -4.06 -2.54
N TYR A 78 3.84 -4.52 -3.79
CA TYR A 78 3.52 -5.91 -4.12
C TYR A 78 4.64 -6.85 -3.70
N PHE A 79 4.31 -8.11 -3.42
CA PHE A 79 5.33 -9.16 -3.22
C PHE A 79 5.70 -9.84 -4.54
N ASP A 80 5.82 -9.11 -5.64
CA ASP A 80 6.05 -9.64 -7.00
C ASP A 80 7.52 -9.60 -7.45
N GLY A 81 8.37 -8.84 -6.77
CA GLY A 81 9.81 -8.77 -7.04
C GLY A 81 10.58 -10.01 -6.58
N PHE A 82 11.74 -10.26 -7.20
CA PHE A 82 12.68 -11.29 -6.75
C PHE A 82 13.27 -10.97 -5.37
N LYS A 83 13.48 -9.68 -5.09
CA LYS A 83 13.94 -9.16 -3.80
C LYS A 83 12.97 -8.12 -3.28
N PHE A 84 12.34 -8.44 -2.15
CA PHE A 84 11.41 -7.53 -1.47
C PHE A 84 12.14 -6.68 -0.41
N PRO A 85 11.91 -5.36 -0.35
CA PRO A 85 11.02 -4.56 -1.20
C PRO A 85 11.69 -3.95 -2.45
N GLU A 86 13.01 -4.11 -2.65
CA GLU A 86 13.76 -3.28 -3.61
C GLU A 86 13.41 -3.47 -5.09
N GLU A 87 12.97 -4.65 -5.49
CA GLU A 87 12.60 -4.98 -6.89
C GLU A 87 11.09 -5.20 -7.05
N SER A 88 10.31 -4.71 -6.09
CA SER A 88 8.86 -4.89 -6.05
C SER A 88 8.14 -3.80 -6.82
N THR A 89 6.98 -4.12 -7.39
CA THR A 89 6.08 -3.10 -7.93
C THR A 89 5.49 -2.27 -6.78
N VAL A 90 5.47 -0.96 -6.97
CA VAL A 90 5.03 0.03 -5.97
C VAL A 90 3.96 0.90 -6.58
N GLY A 91 2.89 1.19 -5.83
CA GLY A 91 1.78 1.97 -6.35
C GLY A 91 0.84 2.52 -5.29
N TRP A 92 -0.34 2.92 -5.76
CA TRP A 92 -1.46 3.38 -4.96
C TRP A 92 -2.68 2.52 -5.25
N VAL A 93 -3.26 1.91 -4.22
CA VAL A 93 -4.42 1.00 -4.34
C VAL A 93 -5.65 1.56 -3.68
N GLY A 94 -6.80 1.46 -4.36
CA GLY A 94 -8.09 1.89 -3.83
C GLY A 94 -8.60 0.97 -2.73
N VAL A 95 -9.41 1.49 -1.80
CA VAL A 95 -10.04 0.67 -0.75
C VAL A 95 -10.86 -0.48 -1.33
N GLY A 96 -11.58 -0.22 -2.44
CA GLY A 96 -12.38 -1.24 -3.14
C GLY A 96 -11.56 -2.36 -3.78
N ASP A 97 -10.26 -2.13 -3.98
CA ASP A 97 -9.33 -3.07 -4.60
C ASP A 97 -8.48 -3.81 -3.54
N LEU A 98 -8.88 -3.75 -2.27
CA LEU A 98 -8.24 -4.43 -1.14
C LEU A 98 -9.14 -5.49 -0.53
N GLN A 99 -8.54 -6.66 -0.25
CA GLN A 99 -9.19 -7.72 0.52
C GLN A 99 -8.36 -8.09 1.74
N ALA A 100 -9.03 -8.17 2.89
CA ALA A 100 -8.43 -8.66 4.12
C ALA A 100 -7.92 -10.08 3.90
N PHE A 101 -6.68 -10.29 4.31
CA PHE A 101 -5.93 -11.48 3.95
C PHE A 101 -5.10 -11.97 5.12
N ASN A 102 -5.29 -13.24 5.51
CA ASN A 102 -4.36 -13.91 6.41
C ASN A 102 -3.38 -14.77 5.62
N VAL A 103 -2.12 -14.36 5.65
CA VAL A 103 -1.00 -15.01 4.94
C VAL A 103 -0.78 -16.46 5.40
N PHE A 104 -1.16 -16.79 6.63
CA PHE A 104 -0.96 -18.12 7.21
C PHE A 104 -2.14 -19.06 7.01
N ASP A 105 -3.36 -18.56 6.88
CA ASP A 105 -4.56 -19.39 6.70
C ASP A 105 -4.80 -19.78 5.23
N SER A 106 -4.10 -19.12 4.31
CA SER A 106 -4.35 -19.24 2.87
C SER A 106 -3.46 -20.30 2.21
N SER A 107 -4.01 -21.06 1.27
CA SER A 107 -3.22 -22.03 0.49
C SER A 107 -2.26 -21.30 -0.46
N SER A 108 -0.96 -21.64 -0.39
CA SER A 108 0.07 -21.07 -1.26
C SER A 108 -0.10 -21.42 -2.74
N SER A 109 -0.85 -22.48 -3.05
CA SER A 109 -1.07 -22.92 -4.44
C SER A 109 -1.98 -21.99 -5.25
N LEU A 110 -2.75 -21.12 -4.60
CA LEU A 110 -3.74 -20.26 -5.27
C LEU A 110 -3.33 -18.78 -5.29
N ILE A 111 -2.33 -18.39 -4.51
CA ILE A 111 -1.96 -17.00 -4.30
C ILE A 111 -0.51 -16.83 -4.75
N PRO A 112 -0.27 -16.13 -5.87
CA PRO A 112 1.07 -15.88 -6.35
C PRO A 112 1.91 -15.21 -5.27
N ASN A 113 3.18 -15.62 -5.18
CA ASN A 113 4.18 -15.01 -4.31
C ASN A 113 3.85 -15.02 -2.80
N LEU A 114 2.94 -15.90 -2.36
CA LEU A 114 2.59 -16.01 -0.95
C LEU A 114 3.80 -16.33 -0.05
N GLU A 115 4.74 -17.15 -0.54
CA GLU A 115 5.95 -17.49 0.23
C GLU A 115 6.86 -16.28 0.48
N SER A 116 6.94 -15.33 -0.46
CA SER A 116 7.65 -14.07 -0.26
C SER A 116 7.02 -13.26 0.88
N ALA A 117 5.69 -13.14 0.87
CA ALA A 117 4.94 -12.47 1.94
C ALA A 117 5.12 -13.18 3.30
N ARG A 118 5.09 -14.52 3.34
CA ARG A 118 5.34 -15.31 4.57
C ARG A 118 6.75 -15.10 5.09
N SER A 119 7.75 -15.16 4.22
CA SER A 119 9.16 -14.92 4.58
C SER A 119 9.33 -13.53 5.18
N TYR A 120 8.67 -12.52 4.61
CA TYR A 120 8.71 -11.16 5.15
C TYR A 120 8.12 -11.08 6.57
N ILE A 121 6.92 -11.65 6.82
CA ILE A 121 6.32 -11.64 8.17
C ILE A 121 7.23 -12.36 9.17
N ARG A 122 7.79 -13.51 8.82
CA ARG A 122 8.64 -14.30 9.74
C ARG A 122 9.92 -13.58 10.17
N LYS A 123 10.41 -12.63 9.37
CA LYS A 123 11.64 -11.87 9.64
C LYS A 123 11.39 -10.55 10.39
N ARG A 124 10.13 -10.19 10.61
CA ARG A 124 9.71 -8.97 11.29
C ARG A 124 9.46 -9.23 12.77
#